data_AF-A0AA51B0H1-F1
#
_entry.id   AF-A0AA51B0H1-F1
#
_cell.length_a   1.000
_cell.length_b   1.000
_cell.length_c   1.000
_cell.angle_alpha   90.00
_cell.angle_beta   90.00
_cell.angle_gamma   90.00
#
_symmetry.space_group_name_H-M   'P 1'
#
loop_
_entity.id
_entity.type
_entity.pdbx_description
1 polymer ?
#
loop_
_entity_poly.entity_id
_entity_poly.type
_entity_poly.pdbx_seq_one_letter_code
_entity_poly.pdbx_strand_id
1 'polypeptide(L)' 'QGVHPKMISNLQVFAIGPQCSKVEVVASLKNGKEICLDPEAPFLKKVIQKILDGGNKEN' A
#
# COMPACT_ATOMS: atom_id res chain seq x y z
N GLN A 1 -12.27 0.69 1.82
CA GLN A 1 -11.51 0.50 3.08
C GLN A 1 -10.51 1.63 3.22
N GLY A 2 -10.31 2.19 4.42
CA GLY A 2 -9.28 3.20 4.66
C GLY A 2 -8.31 2.68 5.71
N VAL A 3 -7.01 2.82 5.45
CA VAL A 3 -5.97 2.46 6.43
C VAL A 3 -5.06 3.64 6.68
N HIS A 4 -4.67 3.84 7.94
CA HIS A 4 -3.82 4.95 8.30
C HIS A 4 -2.36 4.63 7.90
N PRO A 5 -1.67 5.49 7.12
CA PRO A 5 -0.33 5.18 6.58
C PRO A 5 0.69 4.77 7.65
N LYS A 6 0.64 5.38 8.85
CA LYS A 6 1.54 5.05 9.97
C LYS A 6 1.44 3.61 10.48
N MET A 7 0.34 2.92 10.19
CA MET A 7 0.11 1.53 10.58
C MET A 7 0.65 0.54 9.55
N ILE A 8 0.95 0.99 8.33
CA ILE A 8 1.52 0.15 7.28
C ILE A 8 3.00 -0.04 7.57
N SER A 9 3.44 -1.29 7.59
CA SER A 9 4.84 -1.68 7.67
C SER A 9 5.43 -1.87 6.28
N ASN A 10 4.66 -2.44 5.36
CA ASN A 10 5.09 -2.75 4.01
C ASN A 10 3.92 -2.60 3.02
N LEU A 11 4.23 -2.21 1.79
CA LEU A 11 3.27 -2.09 0.70
C LEU A 11 3.78 -2.87 -0.52
N GLN A 12 3.00 -3.84 -0.97
CA GLN A 12 3.28 -4.65 -2.15
C GLN A 12 2.32 -4.27 -3.27
N VAL A 13 2.86 -4.12 -4.48
CA VAL A 13 2.08 -3.80 -5.67
C VAL A 13 2.32 -4.89 -6.69
N PHE A 14 1.24 -5.56 -7.07
CA PHE A 14 1.23 -6.59 -8.10
C PHE A 14 0.64 -5.97 -9.37
N ALA A 15 1.50 -5.83 -10.38
CA ALA A 15 1.10 -5.29 -11.67
C ALA A 15 0.25 -6.31 -12.46
N ILE A 16 -0.44 -5.80 -13.47
CA ILE A 16 -1.14 -6.62 -14.45
C ILE A 16 -0.13 -7.59 -15.09
N GLY A 17 -0.47 -8.87 -15.11
CA GLY A 17 0.36 -9.93 -15.67
C GLY A 17 -0.42 -10.83 -16.64
N PRO A 18 0.26 -11.77 -17.31
CA PRO A 18 -0.35 -12.69 -18.28
C PRO A 18 -1.50 -13.52 -17.70
N GLN A 19 -1.42 -13.80 -16.40
CA GLN A 19 -2.38 -14.60 -15.64
C GLN A 19 -3.37 -13.79 -14.78
N CYS A 20 -3.19 -12.47 -14.66
CA CYS A 20 -4.09 -11.62 -13.87
C CYS A 20 -4.20 -10.22 -14.47
N SER A 21 -5.39 -9.86 -14.96
CA SER A 21 -5.64 -8.60 -15.67
C SER A 21 -5.81 -7.39 -14.74
N LYS A 22 -5.65 -7.58 -13.42
CA LYS A 22 -5.94 -6.55 -12.41
C LYS A 22 -4.67 -6.20 -11.64
N VAL A 23 -4.52 -4.92 -11.33
CA VAL A 23 -3.54 -4.47 -10.35
C VAL A 23 -4.06 -4.84 -8.97
N GLU A 24 -3.20 -5.41 -8.14
CA GLU A 24 -3.51 -5.67 -6.74
C GLU A 24 -2.51 -4.92 -5.85
N VAL A 25 -3.01 -4.33 -4.78
CA VAL A 25 -2.17 -3.63 -3.80
C VAL A 25 -2.42 -4.25 -2.45
N VAL A 26 -1.38 -4.77 -1.81
CA VAL A 26 -1.48 -5.43 -0.51
C VAL A 26 -0.66 -4.65 0.50
N ALA A 27 -1.29 -4.25 1.60
CA ALA A 27 -0.63 -3.58 2.71
C ALA A 27 -0.49 -4.55 3.89
N SER A 28 0.74 -4.72 4.36
CA SER A 28 1.04 -5.41 5.59
C SER A 28 1.10 -4.39 6.72
N LEU A 29 0.30 -4.58 7.76
CA LEU A 29 0.21 -3.68 8.91
C LEU A 29 1.18 -4.11 10.02
N LYS A 30 1.52 -3.17 10.91
CA LYS A 30 2.41 -3.40 12.07
C LYS A 30 1.91 -4.45 13.04
N ASN A 31 0.61 -4.72 13.05
CA ASN A 31 0.01 -5.79 13.85
C ASN A 31 0.06 -7.17 13.16
N GLY A 32 0.78 -7.30 12.04
CA GLY A 32 0.90 -8.54 11.28
C GLY A 32 -0.29 -8.83 10.36
N LYS A 33 -1.32 -7.97 10.34
CA LYS A 33 -2.47 -8.15 9.45
C LYS A 33 -2.15 -7.70 8.04
N GLU A 34 -2.55 -8.50 7.07
CA GLU A 34 -2.52 -8.13 5.65
C GLU A 34 -3.91 -7.72 5.18
N ILE A 35 -3.95 -6.66 4.37
CA ILE A 35 -5.19 -6.17 3.76
C ILE A 35 -4.95 -5.87 2.28
N CYS A 36 -5.90 -6.27 1.44
CA CYS A 36 -5.96 -5.80 0.07
C CYS A 36 -6.51 -4.36 0.06
N LEU A 37 -5.83 -3.49 -0.66
CA LEU A 37 -6.23 -2.12 -0.93
C LEU A 37 -6.71 -2.03 -2.37
N ASP A 38 -7.71 -1.20 -2.57
CA ASP A 38 -8.24 -0.92 -3.90
C ASP A 38 -7.30 0.05 -4.64
N PRO A 39 -6.75 -0.31 -5.81
CA PRO A 39 -5.83 0.51 -6.58
C PRO A 39 -6.47 1.79 -7.15
N GLU A 40 -7.79 1.81 -7.33
CA GLU A 40 -8.55 2.95 -7.87
C GLU A 40 -9.01 3.90 -6.75
N ALA A 41 -8.84 3.51 -5.49
CA ALA A 41 -9.30 4.32 -4.37
C ALA A 41 -8.49 5.61 -4.21
N PRO A 42 -9.15 6.79 -4.06
CA PRO A 42 -8.48 8.09 -4.04
C PRO A 42 -7.55 8.30 -2.83
N PHE A 43 -7.73 7.56 -1.74
CA PHE A 43 -6.86 7.63 -0.57
C PHE A 43 -5.51 6.93 -0.80
N LEU A 44 -5.42 5.97 -1.72
CA LEU A 44 -4.23 5.14 -1.91
C LEU A 44 -3.03 5.98 -2.37
N LYS A 45 -3.27 6.97 -3.24
CA LYS A 45 -2.24 7.93 -3.66
C LYS A 45 -1.63 8.68 -2.47
N LYS A 46 -2.45 9.07 -1.48
CA LYS A 46 -1.98 9.73 -0.26
C LYS A 46 -1.17 8.77 0.62
N VAL A 47 -1.58 7.51 0.69
CA VAL A 47 -0.86 6.47 1.44
C VAL A 47 0.53 6.26 0.87
N ILE A 48 0.62 6.00 -0.44
CA ILE A 48 1.90 5.79 -1.14
C ILE A 48 2.81 7.00 -0.94
N GLN A 49 2.29 8.21 -1.15
CA GLN A 49 3.08 9.43 -0.98
C GLN A 49 3.62 9.58 0.45
N LYS A 50 2.82 9.26 1.48
CA LYS A 50 3.29 9.32 2.87
C LYS A 50 4.30 8.23 3.23
N ILE A 51 4.22 7.06 2.61
CA ILE A 51 5.20 5.99 2.82
C ILE A 51 6.54 6.39 2.19
N LEU A 52 6.52 6.92 0.96
CA LEU A 52 7.71 7.40 0.26
C LEU A 52 8.35 8.61 0.96
N ASP A 53 7.54 9.59 1.38
CA ASP A 53 7.99 10.77 2.13
C ASP A 53 8.57 10.40 3.51
N GLY A 54 7.93 9.45 4.22
CA GLY A 54 8.38 8.96 5.51
C GLY A 54 9.65 8.11 5.46
N GLY A 55 9.99 7.53 4.30
CA GLY A 55 11.22 6.77 4.07
C GLY A 55 12.47 7.65 3.92
N ASN A 56 12.31 8.96 3.69
CA ASN A 56 13.41 9.91 3.56
C ASN A 56 13.81 10.56 4.90
N LYS A 57 13.35 9.99 6.02
CA LYS A 57 13.89 10.30 7.34
C LYS A 57 15.02 9.32 7.63
N GLU A 58 16.15 9.55 6.97
CA GLU A 58 17.44 9.06 7.43
C GLU A 58 17.62 9.56 8.88
N ASN A 59 17.65 8.62 9.82
CA ASN A 59 18.20 8.84 11.16
C ASN A 59 19.55 8.14 11.22
#